data_AF-A0A8X7W2S9-F1
#
_entry.id   AF-A0A8X7W2S9-F1
#
_cell.length_a   1.000
_cell.length_b   1.000
_cell.length_c   1.000
_cell.angle_alpha   90.00
_cell.angle_beta   90.00
_cell.angle_gamma   90.00
#
_symmetry.space_group_name_H-M   'P 1'
#
loop_
_entity.id
_entity.type
_entity.pdbx_description
1 polymer ?
#
loop_
_entity_poly.entity_id
_entity_poly.type
_entity_poly.pdbx_seq_one_letter_code
_entity_poly.pdbx_strand_id
1 'polypeptide(L)'
;MEKQEFLELFEAATKAAKSAARGDGKSSSPAVSRCVDAMVRLREAPESLACELVVDRRYPQIGKSHVLLTDHKNPRIQSEATLLYTLWLRYLYATGREQSPRSDKGKQSQRRDIVHNQQVVVKKKNKKKLVVVEEMVSTTGDTNRDKVREILQKSLSKVANEVVVVEMKKGVVSCDSWSVAASVESAMYAKLGSFKGTQKAKYRSILFNMGDSSNPDLRRKVLLGEISGERLVTMKKEEMASNKIQMEVQKIKEKARDKEENRVKSMMMFQSDSMIMT
;
A
#
# COMPACT_ATOMS: atom_id res chain seq x y z
N MET A 1 29.34 -5.85 2.14
CA MET A 1 28.53 -7.08 2.25
C MET A 1 28.19 -7.54 0.85
N GLU A 2 28.53 -8.78 0.52
CA GLU A 2 28.21 -9.40 -0.77
C GLU A 2 26.84 -10.10 -0.73
N LYS A 3 26.26 -10.40 -1.90
CA LYS A 3 24.96 -11.07 -1.99
C LYS A 3 24.93 -12.42 -1.27
N GLN A 4 25.97 -13.23 -1.44
CA GLN A 4 26.06 -14.56 -0.81
C GLN A 4 26.14 -14.43 0.71
N GLU A 5 26.95 -13.50 1.20
CA GLU A 5 27.09 -13.18 2.62
C GLU A 5 25.75 -12.72 3.24
N PHE A 6 24.98 -11.89 2.54
CA PHE A 6 23.65 -11.47 2.98
C PHE A 6 22.70 -12.67 3.17
N LEU A 7 22.68 -13.59 2.20
CA LEU A 7 21.83 -14.77 2.23
C LEU A 7 22.22 -15.72 3.37
N GLU A 8 23.52 -15.91 3.58
CA GLU A 8 24.06 -16.73 4.67
C GLU A 8 23.74 -16.13 6.05
N LEU A 9 23.89 -14.81 6.20
CA LEU A 9 23.51 -14.10 7.42
C LEU A 9 22.01 -14.22 7.70
N PHE A 10 21.17 -14.13 6.67
CA PHE A 10 19.74 -14.30 6.81
C PHE A 10 19.35 -15.73 7.20
N GLU A 11 19.97 -16.73 6.57
CA GLU A 11 19.79 -18.13 6.95
C GLU A 11 20.25 -18.39 8.39
N ALA A 12 21.41 -17.86 8.78
CA ALA A 12 21.94 -17.96 10.14
C ALA A 12 20.97 -17.35 11.16
N ALA A 13 20.43 -16.15 10.87
CA ALA A 13 19.43 -15.49 11.72
C ALA A 13 18.19 -16.37 11.89
N THR A 14 17.61 -16.87 10.81
CA THR A 14 16.39 -17.70 10.87
C THR A 14 16.62 -19.04 11.57
N LYS A 15 17.78 -19.69 11.38
CA LYS A 15 18.15 -20.92 12.07
C LYS A 15 18.34 -20.67 13.57
N ALA A 16 19.05 -19.60 13.92
CA ALA A 16 19.27 -19.20 15.31
C ALA A 16 17.96 -18.86 16.03
N ALA A 17 17.03 -18.17 15.37
CA ALA A 17 15.68 -17.90 15.88
C ALA A 17 14.91 -19.20 16.15
N LYS A 18 14.90 -20.14 15.20
CA LYS A 18 14.25 -21.45 15.40
C LYS A 18 14.87 -22.24 16.55
N SER A 19 16.20 -22.19 16.73
CA SER A 19 16.88 -22.79 17.87
C SER A 19 16.52 -22.10 19.19
N ALA A 20 16.41 -20.76 19.19
CA ALA A 20 15.99 -19.99 20.36
C ALA A 20 14.54 -20.31 20.77
N ALA A 21 13.65 -20.62 19.82
CA ALA A 21 12.28 -21.02 20.09
C ALA A 21 12.15 -22.42 20.73
N ARG A 22 13.16 -23.29 20.57
CA ARG A 22 13.19 -24.65 21.11
C ARG A 22 13.90 -24.77 22.47
N GLY A 23 14.74 -23.79 22.81
CA GLY A 23 15.44 -23.76 24.09
C GLY A 23 14.58 -23.19 25.21
N ASP A 24 14.95 -23.47 26.46
CA ASP A 24 14.36 -22.83 27.63
C ASP A 24 14.47 -21.32 27.46
N GLY A 25 13.33 -20.60 27.51
CA GLY A 25 13.15 -19.20 27.09
C GLY A 25 13.94 -18.13 27.85
N LYS A 26 15.15 -18.44 28.33
CA LYS A 26 16.10 -17.52 28.93
C LYS A 26 16.50 -16.46 27.90
N SER A 27 16.37 -15.20 28.30
CA SER A 27 16.66 -14.01 27.49
C SER A 27 18.10 -13.93 26.96
N SER A 28 19.02 -14.72 27.52
CA SER A 28 20.45 -14.74 27.21
C SER A 28 20.95 -16.12 26.70
N SER A 29 20.13 -16.83 25.92
CA SER A 29 20.61 -18.01 25.19
C SER A 29 21.64 -17.60 24.12
N PRO A 30 22.73 -18.37 23.90
CA PRO A 30 23.66 -18.13 22.79
C PRO A 30 22.98 -18.10 21.41
N ALA A 31 21.83 -18.78 21.26
CA ALA A 31 21.05 -18.74 20.02
C ALA A 31 20.37 -17.37 19.82
N VAL A 32 19.96 -16.70 20.90
CA VAL A 32 19.37 -15.35 20.87
C VAL A 32 20.43 -14.35 20.43
N SER A 33 21.62 -14.37 21.04
CA SER A 33 22.71 -13.47 20.65
C SER A 33 23.11 -13.65 19.19
N ARG A 34 23.30 -14.90 18.73
CA ARG A 34 23.60 -15.18 17.32
C ARG A 34 22.54 -14.69 16.35
N CYS A 35 21.26 -14.78 16.72
CA CYS A 35 20.16 -14.26 15.91
C CYS A 35 20.21 -12.74 15.80
N VAL A 36 20.38 -12.07 16.95
CA VAL A 36 20.44 -10.60 17.02
C VAL A 36 21.67 -10.07 16.26
N ASP A 37 22.85 -10.64 16.47
CA ASP A 37 24.09 -10.20 15.81
C ASP A 37 24.00 -10.35 14.28
N ALA A 38 23.41 -11.44 13.79
CA ALA A 38 23.19 -11.64 12.37
C ALA A 38 22.24 -10.58 11.78
N MET A 39 21.19 -10.21 12.52
CA MET A 39 20.24 -9.18 12.12
C MET A 39 20.83 -7.77 12.16
N VAL A 40 21.69 -7.46 13.14
CA VAL A 40 22.44 -6.20 13.20
C VAL A 40 23.33 -6.05 11.97
N ARG A 41 24.07 -7.10 11.59
CA ARG A 41 24.88 -7.09 10.35
C ARG A 41 24.02 -6.91 9.09
N LEU A 42 22.85 -7.54 9.04
CA LEU A 42 21.90 -7.34 7.93
C LEU A 42 21.40 -5.89 7.82
N ARG A 43 21.38 -5.12 8.90
CA ARG A 43 21.05 -3.68 8.88
C ARG A 43 22.17 -2.82 8.28
N GLU A 44 23.41 -3.28 8.40
CA GLU A 44 24.60 -2.62 7.84
C GLU A 44 24.78 -2.90 6.34
N ALA A 45 23.97 -3.81 5.78
CA ALA A 45 23.98 -4.09 4.35
C ALA A 45 23.67 -2.83 3.52
N PRO A 46 24.31 -2.65 2.35
CA PRO A 46 23.99 -1.55 1.44
C PRO A 46 22.49 -1.53 1.09
N GLU A 47 21.88 -0.34 1.10
CA GLU A 47 20.45 -0.15 0.82
C GLU A 47 20.04 -0.77 -0.54
N SER A 48 20.87 -0.58 -1.58
CA SER A 48 20.64 -1.14 -2.91
C SER A 48 20.58 -2.67 -2.91
N LEU A 49 21.48 -3.33 -2.18
CA LEU A 49 21.53 -4.79 -2.05
C LEU A 49 20.34 -5.32 -1.25
N ALA A 50 20.00 -4.68 -0.13
CA ALA A 50 18.84 -5.04 0.68
C ALA A 50 17.54 -4.91 -0.14
N CYS A 51 17.36 -3.81 -0.88
CA CYS A 51 16.23 -3.61 -1.76
C CYS A 51 16.14 -4.68 -2.86
N GLU A 52 17.26 -5.03 -3.51
CA GLU A 52 17.31 -6.07 -4.54
C GLU A 52 16.84 -7.41 -3.98
N LEU A 53 17.42 -7.86 -2.86
CA LEU A 53 17.21 -9.22 -2.36
C LEU A 53 15.87 -9.41 -1.64
N VAL A 54 15.38 -8.40 -0.91
CA VAL A 54 14.11 -8.49 -0.16
C VAL A 54 12.91 -8.64 -1.09
N VAL A 55 12.96 -8.12 -2.32
CA VAL A 55 11.85 -8.21 -3.29
C VAL A 55 12.03 -9.30 -4.34
N ASP A 56 13.20 -9.92 -4.41
CA ASP A 56 13.51 -10.95 -5.39
C ASP A 56 12.72 -12.23 -5.10
N ARG A 57 11.91 -12.65 -6.07
CA ARG A 57 11.09 -13.86 -5.98
C ARG A 57 11.91 -15.15 -5.85
N ARG A 58 13.21 -15.11 -6.14
CA ARG A 58 14.15 -16.23 -5.94
C ARG A 58 14.42 -16.51 -4.46
N TYR A 59 14.17 -15.53 -3.58
CA TYR A 59 14.43 -15.65 -2.14
C TYR A 59 13.16 -15.43 -1.30
N PRO A 60 12.08 -16.21 -1.53
CA PRO A 60 10.81 -16.04 -0.82
C PRO A 60 10.94 -16.23 0.70
N GLN A 61 11.98 -16.92 1.16
CA GLN A 61 12.28 -17.08 2.58
C GLN A 61 12.53 -15.75 3.29
N ILE A 62 13.05 -14.72 2.60
CA ILE A 62 13.34 -13.42 3.21
C ILE A 62 12.05 -12.73 3.65
N GLY A 63 11.06 -12.71 2.76
CA GLY A 63 9.73 -12.17 3.05
C GLY A 63 8.92 -13.06 4.00
N LYS A 64 8.93 -14.39 3.80
CA LYS A 64 8.14 -15.32 4.63
C LYS A 64 8.61 -15.40 6.09
N SER A 65 9.89 -15.15 6.36
CA SER A 65 10.44 -15.21 7.71
C SER A 65 10.15 -13.96 8.55
N HIS A 66 9.47 -12.95 7.98
CA HIS A 66 9.03 -11.75 8.71
C HIS A 66 8.23 -12.14 9.96
N VAL A 67 7.14 -12.88 9.79
CA VAL A 67 6.26 -13.29 10.91
C VAL A 67 7.01 -14.16 11.93
N LEU A 68 7.90 -15.03 11.46
CA LEU A 68 8.70 -15.90 12.34
C LEU A 68 9.61 -15.10 13.28
N LEU A 69 10.16 -13.99 12.80
CA LEU A 69 11.10 -13.16 13.55
C LEU A 69 10.38 -12.07 14.36
N THR A 70 9.34 -11.43 13.81
CA THR A 70 8.59 -10.35 14.48
C THR A 70 7.66 -10.85 15.58
N ASP A 71 7.17 -12.09 15.48
CA ASP A 71 6.24 -12.65 16.47
C ASP A 71 6.95 -13.63 17.42
N HIS A 72 8.28 -13.55 17.46
CA HIS A 72 9.10 -14.42 18.29
C HIS A 72 8.86 -14.17 19.79
N LYS A 73 8.78 -15.25 20.59
CA LYS A 73 8.53 -15.18 22.05
C LYS A 73 9.59 -14.40 22.84
N ASN A 74 10.79 -14.30 22.28
CA ASN A 74 11.89 -13.56 22.91
C ASN A 74 11.84 -12.08 22.46
N PRO A 75 11.71 -11.13 23.41
CA PRO A 75 11.53 -9.71 23.09
C PRO A 75 12.72 -9.08 22.37
N ARG A 76 13.95 -9.59 22.57
CA ARG A 76 15.15 -9.06 21.88
C ARG A 76 15.18 -9.42 20.40
N ILE A 77 14.77 -10.65 20.07
CA ILE A 77 14.67 -11.08 18.67
C ILE A 77 13.54 -10.29 18.00
N GLN A 78 12.40 -10.18 18.66
CA GLN A 78 11.27 -9.40 18.17
C GLN A 78 11.65 -7.94 17.91
N SER A 79 12.25 -7.25 18.89
CA SER A 79 12.59 -5.83 18.76
C SER A 79 13.57 -5.58 17.61
N GLU A 80 14.62 -6.41 17.50
CA GLU A 80 15.61 -6.25 16.45
C GLU A 80 15.04 -6.62 15.08
N ALA A 81 14.12 -7.59 15.01
CA ALA A 81 13.47 -8.00 13.77
C ALA A 81 12.57 -6.88 13.26
N THR A 82 11.78 -6.28 14.16
CA THR A 82 10.97 -5.11 13.84
C THR A 82 11.81 -3.97 13.29
N LEU A 83 12.99 -3.69 13.88
CA LEU A 83 13.90 -2.65 13.39
C LEU A 83 14.44 -2.96 11.98
N LEU A 84 14.95 -4.18 11.77
CA LEU A 84 15.49 -4.61 10.47
C LEU A 84 14.43 -4.52 9.37
N TYR A 85 13.25 -5.08 9.59
CA TYR A 85 12.19 -5.06 8.59
C TYR A 85 11.61 -3.66 8.37
N THR A 86 11.52 -2.83 9.40
CA THR A 86 11.12 -1.42 9.26
C THR A 86 12.11 -0.65 8.39
N LEU A 87 13.41 -0.88 8.57
CA LEU A 87 14.46 -0.29 7.75
C LEU A 87 14.33 -0.69 6.29
N TRP A 88 14.17 -2.00 6.02
CA TRP A 88 13.98 -2.50 4.67
C TRP A 88 12.70 -1.98 4.02
N LEU A 89 11.59 -1.92 4.76
CA LEU A 89 10.35 -1.30 4.27
C LEU A 89 10.60 0.16 3.91
N ARG A 90 11.29 0.94 4.76
CA ARG A 90 11.64 2.33 4.48
C ARG A 90 12.38 2.46 3.15
N TYR A 91 13.38 1.62 2.90
CA TYR A 91 14.10 1.60 1.63
C TYR A 91 13.15 1.30 0.46
N LEU A 92 12.31 0.28 0.57
CA LEU A 92 11.35 -0.11 -0.47
C LEU A 92 10.27 0.95 -0.79
N TYR A 93 9.88 1.75 0.20
CA TYR A 93 8.91 2.83 0.02
C TYR A 93 9.55 4.15 -0.42
N ALA A 94 10.82 4.39 -0.05
CA ALA A 94 11.60 5.53 -0.54
C ALA A 94 12.00 5.34 -2.01
N THR A 95 12.38 4.13 -2.40
CA THR A 95 12.66 3.76 -3.80
C THR A 95 11.38 3.24 -4.46
N GLY A 96 10.58 4.12 -5.06
CA GLY A 96 9.44 3.70 -5.88
C GLY A 96 9.86 2.61 -6.88
N ARG A 97 9.39 1.37 -6.67
CA ARG A 97 9.82 0.15 -7.38
C ARG A 97 9.90 0.32 -8.90
N GLU A 98 11.11 0.29 -9.44
CA GLU A 98 11.38 -0.23 -10.78
C GLU A 98 11.12 -1.75 -10.79
N GLN A 99 10.29 -2.23 -11.72
CA GLN A 99 10.20 -3.66 -12.06
C GLN A 99 10.51 -3.82 -13.55
N SER A 100 11.61 -4.53 -13.83
CA SER A 100 11.99 -5.02 -15.15
C SER A 100 11.11 -6.22 -15.57
N PRO A 101 11.02 -6.53 -16.89
CA PRO A 101 9.82 -7.04 -17.54
C PRO A 101 9.67 -8.55 -17.39
N ARG A 102 8.42 -9.02 -17.26
CA ARG A 102 8.10 -10.40 -17.61
C ARG A 102 6.92 -10.44 -18.54
N SER A 103 7.18 -11.15 -19.63
CA SER A 103 6.40 -11.31 -20.83
C SER A 103 4.98 -11.79 -20.60
N ASP A 104 4.15 -11.18 -21.43
CA ASP A 104 2.84 -11.59 -21.87
C ASP A 104 2.76 -13.10 -22.18
N LYS A 105 1.88 -13.80 -21.46
CA LYS A 105 1.12 -14.91 -22.01
C LYS A 105 -0.29 -14.84 -21.43
N GLY A 106 -1.19 -14.35 -22.28
CA GLY A 106 -2.60 -14.21 -21.97
C GLY A 106 -3.27 -15.50 -21.51
N LYS A 107 -4.36 -15.29 -20.76
CA LYS A 107 -5.51 -16.18 -20.73
C LYS A 107 -6.74 -15.34 -20.38
N GLN A 108 -7.56 -15.10 -21.41
CA GLN A 108 -9.00 -14.93 -21.25
C GLN A 108 -9.52 -16.06 -20.37
N SER A 109 -10.35 -15.77 -19.36
CA SER A 109 -11.44 -16.69 -19.03
C SER A 109 -12.51 -16.03 -18.17
N GLN A 110 -13.67 -15.87 -18.81
CA GLN A 110 -15.00 -16.24 -18.33
C GLN A 110 -15.46 -15.75 -16.94
N ARG A 111 -16.39 -14.78 -17.03
CA ARG A 111 -17.61 -14.74 -16.25
C ARG A 111 -18.12 -16.16 -15.93
N ARG A 112 -18.40 -16.43 -14.67
CA ARG A 112 -19.50 -17.32 -14.27
C ARG A 112 -20.18 -16.76 -13.03
N ASP A 113 -21.45 -16.43 -13.24
CA ASP A 113 -22.47 -16.26 -12.23
C ASP A 113 -22.57 -17.53 -11.37
N ILE A 114 -22.59 -17.36 -10.05
CA ILE A 114 -23.16 -18.35 -9.14
C ILE A 114 -24.11 -17.61 -8.21
N VAL A 115 -25.37 -17.65 -8.61
CA VAL A 115 -26.53 -17.54 -7.73
C VAL A 115 -26.52 -18.77 -6.82
N HIS A 116 -26.51 -18.56 -5.50
CA HIS A 116 -27.23 -19.47 -4.61
C HIS A 116 -27.93 -18.71 -3.49
N ASN A 117 -29.25 -18.75 -3.68
CA ASN A 117 -30.36 -18.44 -2.81
C ASN A 117 -30.24 -19.18 -1.46
N GLN A 118 -30.42 -18.45 -0.36
CA GLN A 118 -31.04 -19.02 0.83
C GLN A 118 -31.91 -17.96 1.52
N GLN A 119 -33.17 -17.93 1.13
CA GLN A 119 -34.26 -17.38 1.94
C GLN A 119 -34.42 -18.20 3.21
N VAL A 120 -34.39 -17.57 4.39
CA VAL A 120 -35.17 -18.05 5.55
C VAL A 120 -35.65 -16.85 6.39
N VAL A 121 -36.94 -16.55 6.22
CA VAL A 121 -37.96 -16.21 7.23
C VAL A 121 -37.69 -15.06 8.22
N VAL A 122 -38.49 -14.01 8.03
CA VAL A 122 -38.86 -12.96 8.99
C VAL A 122 -39.43 -13.56 10.28
N LYS A 123 -38.83 -13.25 11.44
CA LYS A 123 -39.54 -13.17 12.73
C LYS A 123 -39.06 -11.96 13.54
N LYS A 124 -39.95 -10.96 13.65
CA LYS A 124 -39.90 -9.90 14.66
C LYS A 124 -39.87 -10.52 16.06
N LYS A 125 -39.01 -10.01 16.96
CA LYS A 125 -39.31 -9.78 18.37
C LYS A 125 -38.24 -8.90 19.04
N ASN A 126 -38.70 -8.23 20.10
CA ASN A 126 -38.23 -6.99 20.71
C ASN A 126 -36.94 -7.08 21.55
N LYS A 127 -36.30 -5.91 21.69
CA LYS A 127 -35.49 -5.38 22.81
C LYS A 127 -34.35 -6.26 23.36
N LYS A 128 -33.12 -5.74 23.22
CA LYS A 128 -32.25 -5.39 24.36
C LYS A 128 -31.21 -4.36 23.93
N LYS A 129 -31.26 -3.23 24.64
CA LYS A 129 -30.38 -2.06 24.59
C LYS A 129 -28.98 -2.49 25.00
N LEU A 130 -27.99 -2.30 24.12
CA LEU A 130 -26.58 -2.26 24.50
C LEU A 130 -26.02 -0.96 23.95
N VAL A 131 -25.71 -0.07 24.88
CA VAL A 131 -25.23 1.29 24.67
C VAL A 131 -23.86 1.19 24.01
N VAL A 132 -23.81 1.50 22.71
CA VAL A 132 -22.55 1.81 22.05
C VAL A 132 -22.28 3.27 22.36
N VAL A 133 -21.13 3.51 22.97
CA VAL A 133 -20.59 4.82 23.31
C VAL A 133 -20.69 5.71 22.08
N GLU A 134 -21.54 6.72 22.21
CA GLU A 134 -21.77 7.78 21.25
C GLU A 134 -20.53 8.68 21.24
N GLU A 135 -19.50 8.27 20.48
CA GLU A 135 -18.55 9.24 19.99
C GLU A 135 -19.30 10.11 18.97
N MET A 136 -19.32 11.40 19.26
CA MET A 136 -20.14 12.44 18.65
C MET A 136 -19.95 12.49 17.13
N VAL A 137 -20.70 11.67 16.40
CA VAL A 137 -20.74 11.71 14.93
C VAL A 137 -21.39 13.03 14.55
N SER A 138 -20.58 13.93 14.00
CA SER A 138 -21.06 15.16 13.35
C SER A 138 -21.86 14.76 12.10
N THR A 139 -23.11 14.35 12.28
CA THR A 139 -24.01 14.06 11.18
C THR A 139 -24.30 15.35 10.44
N THR A 140 -24.16 15.33 9.12
CA THR A 140 -24.33 16.53 8.29
C THR A 140 -25.79 16.85 7.96
N GLY A 141 -26.72 16.00 8.39
CA GLY A 141 -28.15 16.09 8.07
C GLY A 141 -28.49 15.68 6.62
N ASP A 142 -27.50 15.44 5.76
CA ASP A 142 -27.67 14.92 4.41
C ASP A 142 -27.25 13.45 4.33
N THR A 143 -28.24 12.58 4.10
CA THR A 143 -28.06 11.13 3.94
C THR A 143 -27.00 10.71 2.91
N ASN A 144 -26.70 11.56 1.91
CA ASN A 144 -25.66 11.26 0.92
C ASN A 144 -24.27 11.63 1.43
N ARG A 145 -24.15 12.75 2.14
CA ARG A 145 -22.90 13.19 2.78
C ARG A 145 -22.46 12.21 3.85
N ASP A 146 -23.41 11.74 4.65
CA ASP A 146 -23.15 10.76 5.71
C ASP A 146 -22.70 9.41 5.11
N LYS A 147 -23.29 8.96 3.99
CA LYS A 147 -22.82 7.77 3.25
C LYS A 147 -21.40 7.92 2.69
N VAL A 148 -21.04 9.11 2.19
CA VAL A 148 -19.69 9.38 1.71
C VAL A 148 -18.69 9.31 2.87
N ARG A 149 -19.04 9.90 4.03
CA ARG A 149 -18.24 9.82 5.27
C ARG A 149 -18.04 8.38 5.72
N GLU A 150 -19.09 7.57 5.69
CA GLU A 150 -19.01 6.14 6.05
C GLU A 150 -18.07 5.36 5.12
N ILE A 151 -18.16 5.56 3.81
CA ILE A 151 -17.27 4.89 2.84
C ILE A 151 -15.81 5.31 3.04
N LEU A 152 -15.57 6.59 3.30
CA LEU A 152 -14.23 7.12 3.58
C LEU A 152 -13.68 6.54 4.88
N GLN A 153 -14.46 6.56 5.96
CA GLN A 153 -14.09 5.97 7.26
C GLN A 153 -13.78 4.49 7.12
N LYS A 154 -14.60 3.73 6.38
CA LYS A 154 -14.38 2.29 6.15
C LYS A 154 -13.11 2.02 5.34
N SER A 155 -12.74 2.95 4.47
CA SER A 155 -11.49 2.88 3.72
C SER A 155 -10.30 3.18 4.63
N LEU A 156 -10.36 4.28 5.40
CA LEU A 156 -9.30 4.73 6.30
C LEU A 156 -9.04 3.77 7.48
N SER A 157 -10.09 3.13 8.01
CA SER A 157 -9.95 2.15 9.10
C SER A 157 -9.14 0.91 8.71
N LYS A 158 -9.04 0.58 7.41
CA LYS A 158 -8.19 -0.53 6.92
C LYS A 158 -6.70 -0.25 7.09
N VAL A 159 -6.29 1.02 7.14
CA VAL A 159 -4.88 1.44 7.22
C VAL A 159 -4.19 0.87 8.45
N ALA A 160 -4.90 0.74 9.59
CA ALA A 160 -4.34 0.19 10.82
C ALA A 160 -3.87 -1.26 10.69
N ASN A 161 -4.47 -2.04 9.79
CA ASN A 161 -4.08 -3.43 9.50
C ASN A 161 -3.04 -3.53 8.38
N GLU A 162 -2.98 -2.53 7.51
CA GLU A 162 -2.09 -2.50 6.33
C GLU A 162 -0.71 -1.89 6.64
N VAL A 163 -0.62 -1.03 7.67
CA VAL A 163 0.64 -0.45 8.13
C VAL A 163 1.34 -1.41 9.08
N VAL A 164 2.46 -1.98 8.61
CA VAL A 164 3.30 -2.91 9.37
C VAL A 164 4.34 -2.17 10.24
N VAL A 165 4.70 -0.93 9.87
CA VAL A 165 5.68 -0.11 10.60
C VAL A 165 5.09 0.40 11.91
N VAL A 166 5.64 -0.02 13.05
CA VAL A 166 5.11 0.26 14.40
C VAL A 166 5.00 1.76 14.71
N GLU A 167 5.97 2.57 14.28
CA GLU A 167 5.94 4.03 14.52
C GLU A 167 4.86 4.74 13.70
N MET A 168 4.71 4.39 12.42
CA MET A 168 3.63 4.89 11.57
C MET A 168 2.27 4.37 12.04
N LYS A 169 2.23 3.14 12.57
CA LYS A 169 1.02 2.55 13.16
C LYS A 169 0.58 3.32 14.40
N LYS A 170 1.52 3.79 15.24
CA LYS A 170 1.20 4.63 16.41
C LYS A 170 0.55 5.95 16.00
N GLY A 171 1.07 6.61 14.96
CA GLY A 171 0.46 7.82 14.38
C GLY A 171 -0.93 7.55 13.76
N VAL A 172 -1.04 6.51 12.95
CA VAL A 172 -2.29 6.08 12.29
C VAL A 172 -3.38 5.66 13.27
N VAL A 173 -3.02 4.95 14.35
CA VAL A 173 -3.95 4.49 15.39
C VAL A 173 -4.37 5.63 16.30
N SER A 174 -3.53 6.66 16.46
CA SER A 174 -3.89 7.87 17.20
C SER A 174 -4.82 8.82 16.44
N CYS A 175 -4.92 8.68 15.11
CA CYS A 175 -5.82 9.47 14.31
C CYS A 175 -7.24 8.91 14.36
N ASP A 176 -8.21 9.77 14.70
CA ASP A 176 -9.62 9.42 14.54
C ASP A 176 -9.98 9.39 13.04
N SER A 177 -10.21 8.18 12.54
CA SER A 177 -10.64 7.93 11.15
C SER A 177 -11.95 8.63 10.82
N TRP A 178 -12.82 8.88 11.80
CA TRP A 178 -14.09 9.56 11.61
C TRP A 178 -13.90 11.06 11.37
N SER A 179 -13.16 11.73 12.24
CA SER A 179 -12.79 13.14 12.09
C SER A 179 -12.11 13.43 10.75
N VAL A 180 -11.14 12.60 10.35
CA VAL A 180 -10.48 12.75 9.05
C VAL A 180 -11.44 12.52 7.88
N ALA A 181 -12.29 11.50 7.95
CA ALA A 181 -13.32 11.26 6.92
C ALA A 181 -14.31 12.44 6.79
N ALA A 182 -14.73 13.02 7.92
CA ALA A 182 -15.60 14.19 7.94
C ALA A 182 -14.93 15.44 7.35
N SER A 183 -13.65 15.66 7.64
CA SER A 183 -12.85 16.75 7.08
C SER A 183 -12.67 16.61 5.56
N VAL A 184 -12.28 15.41 5.10
CA VAL A 184 -12.12 15.11 3.67
C VAL A 184 -13.44 15.27 2.94
N GLU A 185 -14.54 14.72 3.46
CA GLU A 185 -15.85 14.88 2.85
C GLU A 185 -16.29 16.34 2.77
N SER A 186 -16.03 17.14 3.81
CA SER A 186 -16.38 18.57 3.81
C SER A 186 -15.61 19.32 2.73
N ALA A 187 -14.33 19.01 2.53
CA ALA A 187 -13.53 19.57 1.44
C ALA A 187 -14.04 19.12 0.06
N MET A 188 -14.46 17.85 -0.08
CA MET A 188 -15.10 17.35 -1.29
C MET A 188 -16.39 18.11 -1.59
N TYR A 189 -17.26 18.28 -0.61
CA TYR A 189 -18.53 18.98 -0.77
C TYR A 189 -18.33 20.46 -1.11
N ALA A 190 -17.38 21.13 -0.46
CA ALA A 190 -17.06 22.53 -0.75
C ALA A 190 -16.62 22.76 -2.20
N LYS A 191 -15.90 21.80 -2.80
CA LYS A 191 -15.35 21.92 -4.17
C LYS A 191 -16.23 21.29 -5.25
N LEU A 192 -16.93 20.20 -4.95
CA LEU A 192 -17.70 19.41 -5.92
C LEU A 192 -19.22 19.58 -5.75
N GLY A 193 -19.67 20.15 -4.64
CA GLY A 193 -21.09 20.27 -4.31
C GLY A 193 -21.72 18.92 -3.96
N SER A 194 -23.02 18.79 -4.22
CA SER A 194 -23.78 17.58 -3.88
C SER A 194 -23.29 16.34 -4.64
N PHE A 195 -23.38 15.18 -3.99
CA PHE A 195 -23.10 13.86 -4.57
C PHE A 195 -24.06 13.48 -5.72
N LYS A 196 -25.11 14.28 -5.97
CA LYS A 196 -26.05 14.12 -7.09
C LYS A 196 -25.69 15.07 -8.24
N GLY A 197 -25.66 14.55 -9.46
CA GLY A 197 -25.46 15.35 -10.69
C GLY A 197 -24.16 15.05 -11.44
N THR A 198 -23.64 16.04 -12.15
CA THR A 198 -22.47 15.95 -13.06
C THR A 198 -21.19 15.53 -12.35
N GLN A 199 -21.02 15.94 -11.08
CA GLN A 199 -19.80 15.67 -10.31
C GLN A 199 -19.76 14.27 -9.66
N LYS A 200 -20.81 13.47 -9.82
CA LYS A 200 -20.91 12.10 -9.28
C LYS A 200 -19.79 11.18 -9.79
N ALA A 201 -19.33 11.34 -11.03
CA ALA A 201 -18.23 10.56 -11.58
C ALA A 201 -16.92 10.81 -10.83
N LYS A 202 -16.66 12.07 -10.48
CA LYS A 202 -15.46 12.47 -9.74
C LYS A 202 -15.48 11.97 -8.30
N TYR A 203 -16.64 12.07 -7.63
CA TYR A 203 -16.87 11.46 -6.32
C TYR A 203 -16.58 9.95 -6.32
N ARG A 204 -17.14 9.22 -7.29
CA ARG A 204 -16.90 7.77 -7.41
C ARG A 204 -15.43 7.44 -7.65
N SER A 205 -14.75 8.23 -8.47
CA SER A 205 -13.33 8.02 -8.73
C SER A 205 -12.49 8.20 -7.47
N ILE A 206 -12.74 9.25 -6.67
CA ILE A 206 -12.03 9.49 -5.41
C ILE A 206 -12.30 8.37 -4.41
N LEU A 207 -13.58 7.99 -4.21
CA LEU A 207 -13.96 6.91 -3.29
C LEU A 207 -13.39 5.56 -3.72
N PHE A 208 -13.36 5.28 -5.02
CA PHE A 208 -12.79 4.05 -5.57
C PHE A 208 -11.28 3.97 -5.31
N ASN A 209 -10.54 5.05 -5.59
CA ASN A 209 -9.09 5.11 -5.32
C ASN A 209 -8.77 5.00 -3.83
N MET A 210 -9.56 5.64 -2.96
CA MET A 210 -9.40 5.51 -1.50
C MET A 210 -9.68 4.09 -1.00
N GLY A 211 -10.64 3.39 -1.62
CA GLY A 211 -11.02 2.03 -1.28
C GLY A 211 -10.13 0.93 -1.87
N ASP A 212 -9.18 1.25 -2.76
CA ASP A 212 -8.35 0.27 -3.45
C ASP A 212 -7.32 -0.38 -2.52
N SER A 213 -7.49 -1.67 -2.21
CA SER A 213 -6.55 -2.45 -1.37
C SER A 213 -5.11 -2.42 -1.89
N SER A 214 -4.92 -2.16 -3.19
CA SER A 214 -3.61 -2.09 -3.85
C SER A 214 -2.88 -0.76 -3.60
N ASN A 215 -3.54 0.21 -2.95
CA ASN A 215 -2.98 1.52 -2.62
C ASN A 215 -3.14 1.88 -1.12
N PRO A 216 -2.44 1.16 -0.21
CA PRO A 216 -2.43 1.50 1.21
C PRO A 216 -1.72 2.83 1.49
N ASP A 217 -0.79 3.25 0.63
CA ASP A 217 0.00 4.47 0.82
C ASP A 217 -0.86 5.74 0.67
N LEU A 218 -1.74 5.82 -0.32
CA LEU A 218 -2.69 6.94 -0.45
C LEU A 218 -3.54 7.09 0.81
N ARG A 219 -4.11 5.99 1.31
CA ARG A 219 -4.93 6.04 2.53
C ARG A 219 -4.12 6.50 3.74
N ARG A 220 -2.90 5.98 3.92
CA ARG A 220 -1.99 6.37 5.00
C ARG A 220 -1.69 7.87 4.94
N LYS A 221 -1.33 8.39 3.77
CA LYS A 221 -1.02 9.81 3.55
C LYS A 221 -2.20 10.73 3.86
N VAL A 222 -3.41 10.34 3.48
CA VAL A 222 -4.63 11.09 3.80
C VAL A 222 -4.91 11.04 5.31
N LEU A 223 -4.75 9.87 5.95
CA LEU A 223 -5.01 9.72 7.38
C LEU A 223 -4.03 10.52 8.26
N LEU A 224 -2.75 10.57 7.86
CA LEU A 224 -1.70 11.33 8.53
C LEU A 224 -1.72 12.84 8.19
N GLY A 225 -2.59 13.27 7.27
CA GLY A 225 -2.69 14.67 6.84
C GLY A 225 -1.61 15.13 5.86
N GLU A 226 -0.77 14.23 5.34
CA GLU A 226 0.19 14.54 4.26
C GLU A 226 -0.54 14.97 2.97
N ILE A 227 -1.75 14.41 2.73
CA ILE A 227 -2.65 14.84 1.66
C ILE A 227 -3.92 15.41 2.29
N SER A 228 -4.14 16.71 2.10
CA SER A 228 -5.36 17.37 2.55
C SER A 228 -6.58 16.99 1.69
N GLY A 229 -7.79 17.10 2.24
CA GLY A 229 -9.03 16.85 1.49
C GLY A 229 -9.17 17.74 0.26
N GLU A 230 -8.71 19.00 0.33
CA GLU A 230 -8.71 19.92 -0.81
C GLU A 230 -7.77 19.47 -1.93
N ARG A 231 -6.59 18.98 -1.56
CA ARG A 231 -5.63 18.42 -2.51
C ARG A 231 -6.19 17.15 -3.15
N LEU A 232 -6.82 16.28 -2.36
CA LEU A 232 -7.43 15.03 -2.86
C LEU A 232 -8.47 15.26 -3.97
N VAL A 233 -9.22 16.36 -3.89
CA VAL A 233 -10.26 16.70 -4.87
C VAL A 233 -9.70 17.29 -6.17
N THR A 234 -8.56 17.96 -6.06
CA THR A 234 -7.90 18.64 -7.18
C THR A 234 -6.88 17.75 -7.90
N MET A 235 -6.37 16.73 -7.23
CA MET A 235 -5.51 15.71 -7.82
C MET A 235 -6.18 14.99 -8.99
N LYS A 236 -5.37 14.66 -9.99
CA LYS A 236 -5.83 13.88 -11.13
C LYS A 236 -5.92 12.40 -10.75
N LYS A 237 -6.80 11.65 -11.44
CA LYS A 237 -6.97 10.20 -11.22
C LYS A 237 -5.64 9.43 -11.31
N GLU A 238 -4.74 9.91 -12.16
CA GLU A 238 -3.40 9.36 -12.32
C GLU A 238 -2.60 9.56 -11.03
N GLU A 239 -2.53 10.79 -10.50
CA GLU A 239 -1.81 11.14 -9.26
C GLU A 239 -2.37 10.46 -7.99
N MET A 240 -3.61 9.97 -8.04
CA MET A 240 -4.23 9.21 -6.96
C MET A 240 -3.98 7.71 -7.07
N ALA A 241 -3.56 7.21 -8.22
CA ALA A 241 -3.28 5.79 -8.40
C ALA A 241 -2.03 5.39 -7.61
N SER A 242 -1.82 4.09 -7.36
CA SER A 242 -0.57 3.62 -6.74
C SER A 242 0.64 4.15 -7.52
N ASN A 243 1.76 4.47 -6.85
CA ASN A 243 3.00 4.94 -7.50
C ASN A 243 3.39 4.07 -8.71
N LYS A 244 3.12 2.76 -8.64
CA LYS A 244 3.33 1.84 -9.75
C LYS A 244 2.47 2.18 -10.98
N ILE A 245 1.17 2.42 -10.78
CA ILE A 245 0.25 2.79 -11.87
C ILE A 245 0.59 4.17 -12.43
N GLN A 246 1.00 5.10 -11.57
CA GLN A 246 1.46 6.43 -11.99
C GLN A 246 2.64 6.36 -12.97
N MET A 247 3.68 5.60 -12.60
CA MET A 247 4.87 5.44 -13.43
C MET A 247 4.57 4.71 -14.75
N GLU A 248 3.72 3.69 -14.74
CA GLU A 248 3.29 2.99 -15.96
C GLU A 248 2.55 3.92 -16.92
N VAL A 249 1.60 4.72 -16.41
CA VAL A 249 0.88 5.71 -17.23
C VAL A 249 1.83 6.76 -17.81
N GLN A 250 2.86 7.17 -17.06
CA GLN A 250 3.88 8.10 -17.55
C GLN A 250 4.75 7.48 -18.65
N LYS A 251 5.24 6.24 -18.47
CA LYS A 251 6.03 5.50 -19.48
C LYS A 251 5.25 5.30 -20.79
N ILE A 252 3.93 5.05 -20.72
CA ILE A 252 3.08 4.95 -21.91
C ILE A 252 2.99 6.29 -22.64
N LYS A 253 2.82 7.40 -21.91
CA LYS A 253 2.74 8.74 -22.49
C LYS A 253 4.03 9.18 -23.19
N GLU A 254 5.18 8.89 -22.58
CA GLU A 254 6.49 9.18 -23.18
C GLU A 254 6.72 8.37 -24.45
N LYS A 255 6.48 7.05 -24.42
CA LYS A 255 6.57 6.21 -25.62
C LYS A 255 5.67 6.68 -26.77
N ALA A 256 4.47 7.19 -26.44
CA ALA A 256 3.58 7.75 -27.45
C ALA A 256 4.13 9.06 -28.05
N ARG A 257 4.74 9.92 -27.23
CA ARG A 257 5.38 11.16 -27.67
C ARG A 257 6.58 10.86 -28.58
N ASP A 258 7.47 9.97 -28.16
CA ASP A 258 8.67 9.60 -28.92
C ASP A 258 8.29 8.98 -30.27
N LYS A 259 7.21 8.19 -30.31
CA LYS A 259 6.71 7.61 -31.55
C LYS A 259 6.20 8.69 -32.51
N GLU A 260 5.50 9.70 -32.02
CA GLU A 260 5.01 10.80 -32.87
C GLU A 260 6.15 11.71 -33.33
N GLU A 261 7.10 12.04 -32.45
CA GLU A 261 8.28 12.83 -32.82
C GLU A 261 9.12 12.14 -33.89
N ASN A 262 9.33 10.82 -33.75
CA ASN A 262 9.98 10.02 -34.79
C ASN A 262 9.18 9.97 -36.09
N ARG A 263 7.85 9.93 -36.01
CA ARG A 263 6.97 9.96 -37.20
C ARG A 263 7.07 11.29 -37.94
N VAL A 264 7.06 12.41 -37.21
CA VAL A 264 7.21 13.77 -37.76
C VAL A 264 8.60 13.96 -38.35
N LYS A 265 9.65 13.52 -37.65
CA LYS A 265 11.04 13.62 -38.12
C LYS A 265 11.28 12.80 -39.39
N SER A 266 10.70 11.60 -39.46
CA SER A 266 10.71 10.76 -40.67
C SER A 266 10.01 11.47 -41.84
N MET A 267 8.83 12.05 -41.60
CA MET A 267 8.08 12.79 -42.62
C MET A 267 8.83 14.04 -43.13
N MET A 268 9.55 14.76 -42.26
CA MET A 268 10.40 15.89 -42.65
C MET A 268 11.62 15.47 -43.46
N MET A 269 12.24 14.33 -43.14
CA MET A 269 13.36 13.79 -43.93
C MET A 269 12.92 13.43 -45.36
N PHE A 270 11.79 12.75 -45.51
CA PHE A 270 11.25 12.39 -46.83
C PHE A 270 10.85 13.61 -47.68
N GLN A 271 10.39 14.69 -47.05
CA GLN A 271 10.13 15.95 -47.77
C GLN A 271 11.43 16.64 -48.22
N SER A 272 12.48 16.56 -47.41
CA SER A 272 13.80 17.16 -47.71
C SER A 272 14.48 16.47 -48.90
N ASP A 273 14.42 15.14 -48.96
CA ASP A 273 15.00 14.36 -50.06
C ASP A 273 14.26 14.57 -51.39
N SER A 274 12.94 14.85 -51.35
CA SER A 274 12.15 15.16 -52.56
C SER A 274 12.46 16.54 -53.15
N MET A 275 13.00 17.46 -52.34
CA MET A 275 13.23 18.86 -52.71
C MET A 275 14.65 19.10 -53.25
N ILE A 276 15.56 18.14 -53.09
CA ILE A 276 16.94 18.19 -53.62
C ILE A 276 17.03 17.62 -55.06
N MET A 277 15.99 16.93 -55.54
CA MET A 277 15.96 16.23 -56.83
C MET A 277 15.23 17.00 -57.96
N THR A 278 14.91 18.29 -57.76
CA THR A 278 14.31 19.19 -58.76
C THR A 278 15.22 20.37 -59.03
#